data_AF-A0A0G4HW64-F1
#
_entry.id   AF-A0A0G4HW64-F1
#
_cell.length_a   1.000
_cell.length_b   1.000
_cell.length_c   1.000
_cell.angle_alpha   90.00
_cell.angle_beta   90.00
_cell.angle_gamma   90.00
#
_symmetry.space_group_name_H-M   'P 1'
#
loop_
_entity.id
_entity.type
_entity.pdbx_description
1 polymer ?
#
loop_
_entity_poly.entity_id
_entity_poly.type
_entity_poly.pdbx_seq_one_letter_code
_entity_poly.pdbx_strand_id
1 'polypeptide(L)'
;MRDYYSKWSSALVETGRDIVFSCSWPAYVGGDKALREFPWGYISRICNLWRLYDDINPSWGSLLDIMKHWRNTQDYLITAHGPSALNDPDMLEVGNPEVPATQARAQMSVWSVLAAPLLMGHDVRKMDAQSLAILSNDEVIAVNQDLLVRQGKFVRFLPSPSSSAGEATTLAVWRRELFNGDVAVAVVNEGEEKQSAEISWSEDLSVDPKTPFRIRDLWGHLWVTAGARGGLKVSVDPHDAVFLRFVPDPLAPSASSVRGHSRGVFSSWASELSGEGVSRTVLPSEEIGSRVDLAALAARSDPAEIRWREEGRARWQAAAKSGERKEERETGDEEGTKREERERKEPSVPVVLEM
;
A
#
# COMPACT_ATOMS: atom_id res chain seq x y z
N MET A 1 20.91 -16.11 -19.71
CA MET A 1 20.07 -14.98 -19.24
C MET A 1 20.85 -14.00 -18.38
N ARG A 2 21.49 -14.43 -17.28
CA ARG A 2 22.31 -13.58 -16.41
C ARG A 2 23.19 -12.57 -17.17
N ASP A 3 24.07 -13.06 -18.03
CA ASP A 3 25.05 -12.21 -18.73
C ASP A 3 24.41 -11.11 -19.59
N TYR A 4 23.23 -11.36 -20.16
CA TYR A 4 22.54 -10.35 -20.97
C TYR A 4 21.99 -9.22 -20.11
N TYR A 5 21.34 -9.54 -18.98
CA TYR A 5 20.87 -8.52 -18.04
C TYR A 5 22.03 -7.72 -17.43
N SER A 6 23.17 -8.38 -17.14
CA SER A 6 24.38 -7.70 -16.69
C SER A 6 24.92 -6.72 -17.72
N LYS A 7 25.02 -7.13 -19.00
CA LYS A 7 25.48 -6.27 -20.09
C LYS A 7 24.57 -5.06 -20.28
N TRP A 8 23.26 -5.25 -20.24
CA TRP A 8 22.30 -4.15 -20.31
C TRP A 8 22.42 -3.18 -19.14
N SER A 9 22.54 -3.68 -17.91
CA SER A 9 22.76 -2.87 -16.71
C SER A 9 24.01 -1.99 -16.86
N SER A 10 25.14 -2.58 -17.26
CA SER A 10 26.39 -1.85 -17.51
C SER A 10 26.25 -0.81 -18.64
N ALA A 11 25.64 -1.19 -19.77
CA ALA A 11 25.45 -0.28 -20.89
C ALA A 11 24.59 0.94 -20.51
N LEU A 12 23.54 0.75 -19.71
CA LEU A 12 22.70 1.86 -19.22
C LEU A 12 23.49 2.81 -18.32
N VAL A 13 24.30 2.27 -17.40
CA VAL A 13 25.18 3.08 -16.53
C VAL A 13 26.23 3.85 -17.35
N GLU A 14 26.82 3.24 -18.36
CA GLU A 14 27.83 3.86 -19.23
C GLU A 14 27.31 5.06 -20.03
N THR A 15 25.99 5.17 -20.23
CA THR A 15 25.39 6.35 -20.88
C THR A 15 25.55 7.64 -20.05
N GLY A 16 25.78 7.52 -18.73
CA GLY A 16 25.78 8.65 -17.81
C GLY A 16 24.40 9.27 -17.54
N ARG A 17 23.32 8.67 -18.06
CA ARG A 17 21.92 9.08 -17.80
C ARG A 17 21.28 8.15 -16.78
N ASP A 18 20.56 8.72 -15.81
CA ASP A 18 19.74 7.96 -14.88
C ASP A 18 18.54 7.35 -15.61
N ILE A 19 18.56 6.03 -15.80
CA ILE A 19 17.52 5.25 -16.48
C ILE A 19 17.07 4.12 -15.56
N VAL A 20 15.79 4.07 -15.24
CA VAL A 20 15.20 2.95 -14.48
C VAL A 20 15.28 1.68 -15.33
N PHE A 21 15.90 0.63 -14.79
CA PHE A 21 15.99 -0.67 -15.46
C PHE A 21 15.02 -1.67 -14.83
N SER A 22 13.89 -1.92 -15.53
CA SER A 22 12.93 -2.98 -15.20
C SER A 22 13.32 -4.28 -15.90
N CYS A 23 13.47 -5.36 -15.13
CA CYS A 23 13.99 -6.63 -15.61
C CYS A 23 12.96 -7.75 -15.52
N SER A 24 12.63 -8.40 -16.63
CA SER A 24 11.74 -9.57 -16.58
C SER A 24 12.46 -10.89 -16.30
N TRP A 25 13.74 -10.86 -15.94
CA TRP A 25 14.58 -12.05 -15.81
C TRP A 25 13.94 -13.16 -14.94
N PRO A 26 13.48 -12.89 -13.71
CA PRO A 26 12.93 -13.94 -12.85
C PRO A 26 11.70 -14.64 -13.46
N ALA A 27 10.83 -13.91 -14.17
CA ALA A 27 9.66 -14.51 -14.84
C ALA A 27 10.01 -15.61 -15.86
N TYR A 28 11.24 -15.62 -16.40
CA TYR A 28 11.65 -16.57 -17.44
C TYR A 28 12.55 -17.72 -16.94
N VAL A 29 12.78 -17.88 -15.63
CA VAL A 29 13.74 -18.92 -15.13
C VAL A 29 13.17 -20.33 -14.99
N GLY A 30 11.89 -20.55 -15.31
CA GLY A 30 11.30 -21.89 -15.36
C GLY A 30 10.55 -22.33 -14.10
N GLY A 31 9.89 -21.38 -13.41
CA GLY A 31 8.92 -21.65 -12.34
C GLY A 31 9.49 -21.71 -10.92
N ASP A 32 8.61 -22.00 -9.95
CA ASP A 32 8.86 -21.86 -8.50
C ASP A 32 10.14 -22.53 -7.99
N LYS A 33 10.48 -23.71 -8.54
CA LYS A 33 11.70 -24.42 -8.12
C LYS A 33 12.95 -23.62 -8.47
N ALA A 34 13.00 -23.07 -9.68
CA ALA A 34 14.13 -22.26 -10.13
C ALA A 34 14.17 -20.90 -9.41
N LEU A 35 13.01 -20.33 -9.05
CA LEU A 35 12.93 -19.09 -8.27
C LEU A 35 13.54 -19.21 -6.86
N ARG A 36 13.47 -20.39 -6.23
CA ARG A 36 14.11 -20.64 -4.93
C ARG A 36 15.64 -20.57 -4.99
N GLU A 37 16.22 -20.91 -6.13
CA GLU A 37 17.67 -20.88 -6.37
C GLU A 37 18.11 -19.61 -7.11
N PHE A 38 17.17 -18.71 -7.41
CA PHE A 38 17.43 -17.49 -8.17
C PHE A 38 18.38 -16.56 -7.39
N PRO A 39 19.34 -15.89 -8.07
CA PRO A 39 20.33 -15.06 -7.39
C PRO A 39 19.74 -13.68 -7.01
N TRP A 40 18.84 -13.66 -6.02
CA TRP A 40 18.12 -12.46 -5.55
C TRP A 40 19.04 -11.28 -5.18
N GLY A 41 20.12 -11.56 -4.46
CA GLY A 41 21.11 -10.52 -4.13
C GLY A 41 21.90 -10.00 -5.33
N TYR A 42 21.90 -10.72 -6.46
CA TYR A 42 22.54 -10.25 -7.69
C TYR A 42 21.59 -9.35 -8.49
N ILE A 43 20.32 -9.76 -8.68
CA ILE A 43 19.36 -8.95 -9.43
C ILE A 43 19.12 -7.59 -8.77
N SER A 44 19.08 -7.55 -7.43
CA SER A 44 18.90 -6.31 -6.67
C SER A 44 20.02 -5.29 -6.83
N ARG A 45 21.17 -5.70 -7.38
CA ARG A 45 22.30 -4.80 -7.70
C ARG A 45 22.31 -4.32 -9.14
N ILE A 46 21.60 -4.99 -10.05
CA ILE A 46 21.68 -4.71 -11.49
C ILE A 46 20.35 -4.21 -12.08
N CYS A 47 19.24 -4.36 -11.38
CA CYS A 47 17.89 -3.99 -11.82
C CYS A 47 17.21 -3.15 -10.74
N ASN A 48 16.44 -2.14 -11.14
CA ASN A 48 15.67 -1.31 -10.21
C ASN A 48 14.38 -1.97 -9.76
N LEU A 49 13.79 -2.77 -10.65
CA LEU A 49 12.61 -3.58 -10.38
C LEU A 49 12.63 -4.82 -11.27
N TRP A 50 11.86 -5.85 -10.91
CA TRP A 50 11.76 -7.05 -11.72
C TRP A 50 10.42 -7.77 -11.65
N ARG A 51 9.95 -8.19 -12.82
CA ARG A 51 8.79 -9.08 -12.98
C ARG A 51 9.16 -10.49 -12.53
N LEU A 52 8.33 -11.05 -11.65
CA LEU A 52 8.56 -12.36 -11.05
C LEU A 52 7.79 -13.50 -11.74
N TYR A 53 6.57 -13.20 -12.14
CA TYR A 53 5.52 -14.18 -12.39
C TYR A 53 4.73 -13.81 -13.66
N ASP A 54 3.70 -14.60 -13.95
CA ASP A 54 2.86 -14.47 -15.14
C ASP A 54 2.30 -13.06 -15.35
N ASP A 55 1.99 -12.75 -16.61
CA ASP A 55 1.38 -11.48 -17.00
C ASP A 55 -0.02 -11.34 -16.38
N ILE A 56 -0.28 -10.16 -15.82
CA ILE A 56 -1.59 -9.81 -15.30
C ILE A 56 -2.59 -9.63 -16.45
N ASN A 57 -3.85 -9.97 -16.18
CA ASN A 57 -4.98 -9.60 -17.04
C ASN A 57 -6.12 -9.04 -16.17
N PRO A 58 -7.03 -8.24 -16.75
CA PRO A 58 -8.11 -7.58 -16.00
C PRO A 58 -9.20 -8.58 -15.59
N SER A 59 -8.89 -9.45 -14.64
CA SER A 59 -9.83 -10.40 -14.05
C SER A 59 -9.48 -10.71 -12.60
N TRP A 60 -10.50 -10.95 -11.78
CA TRP A 60 -10.28 -11.40 -10.40
C TRP A 60 -9.39 -12.63 -10.30
N GLY A 61 -9.57 -13.59 -11.21
CA GLY A 61 -8.77 -14.82 -11.24
C GLY A 61 -7.27 -14.53 -11.37
N SER A 62 -6.88 -13.60 -12.25
CA SER A 62 -5.49 -13.19 -12.42
C SER A 62 -4.95 -12.42 -11.21
N LEU A 63 -5.71 -11.46 -10.69
CA LEU A 63 -5.34 -10.71 -9.48
C LEU A 63 -5.10 -11.67 -8.31
N LEU A 64 -6.02 -12.59 -8.10
CA LEU A 64 -5.94 -13.58 -7.02
C LEU A 64 -4.78 -14.56 -7.23
N ASP A 65 -4.51 -14.99 -8.46
CA ASP A 65 -3.39 -15.89 -8.75
C ASP A 65 -2.04 -15.24 -8.43
N ILE A 66 -1.86 -13.98 -8.83
CA ILE A 66 -0.69 -13.17 -8.47
C ILE A 66 -0.60 -13.02 -6.95
N MET A 67 -1.68 -12.64 -6.25
CA MET A 67 -1.67 -12.54 -4.78
C MET A 67 -1.26 -13.87 -4.12
N LYS A 68 -1.78 -15.01 -4.61
CA LYS A 68 -1.41 -16.34 -4.12
C LYS A 68 0.06 -16.67 -4.37
N HIS A 69 0.58 -16.33 -5.55
CA HIS A 69 2.00 -16.54 -5.85
C HIS A 69 2.88 -15.74 -4.87
N TRP A 70 2.60 -14.45 -4.67
CA TRP A 70 3.37 -13.59 -3.75
C TRP A 70 3.30 -14.10 -2.31
N ARG A 71 2.14 -14.55 -1.86
CA ARG A 71 1.98 -15.20 -0.55
C ARG A 71 2.89 -16.43 -0.42
N ASN A 72 2.93 -17.27 -1.45
CA ASN A 72 3.66 -18.55 -1.41
C ASN A 72 5.18 -18.38 -1.60
N THR A 73 5.64 -17.22 -2.09
CA THR A 73 7.04 -16.94 -2.40
C THR A 73 7.66 -15.83 -1.55
N GLN A 74 6.89 -15.24 -0.62
CA GLN A 74 7.27 -14.06 0.16
C GLN A 74 8.60 -14.16 0.90
N ASP A 75 9.00 -15.34 1.37
CA ASP A 75 10.18 -15.53 2.23
C ASP A 75 11.49 -15.06 1.57
N TYR A 76 11.64 -15.27 0.26
CA TYR A 76 12.81 -14.77 -0.47
C TYR A 76 12.56 -13.41 -1.12
N LEU A 77 11.34 -13.12 -1.58
CA LEU A 77 11.00 -11.83 -2.18
C LEU A 77 11.25 -10.66 -1.23
N ILE A 78 10.85 -10.79 0.04
CA ILE A 78 11.03 -9.73 1.05
C ILE A 78 12.52 -9.44 1.27
N THR A 79 13.39 -10.45 1.19
CA THR A 79 14.84 -10.26 1.38
C THR A 79 15.54 -9.57 0.20
N ALA A 80 14.96 -9.69 -0.99
CA ALA A 80 15.46 -9.07 -2.22
C ALA A 80 14.97 -7.63 -2.38
N HIS A 81 13.85 -7.29 -1.74
CA HIS A 81 13.18 -6.00 -1.86
C HIS A 81 13.88 -4.92 -1.02
N GLY A 82 14.06 -3.74 -1.58
CA GLY A 82 14.55 -2.57 -0.85
C GLY A 82 14.64 -1.31 -1.70
N PRO A 83 15.29 -0.26 -1.17
CA PRO A 83 15.56 0.95 -1.94
C PRO A 83 16.24 0.63 -3.27
N SER A 84 15.66 1.10 -4.37
CA SER A 84 16.13 0.86 -5.74
C SER A 84 16.10 -0.61 -6.20
N ALA A 85 15.32 -1.48 -5.54
CA ALA A 85 15.24 -2.90 -5.86
C ALA A 85 13.82 -3.43 -5.51
N LEU A 86 12.88 -3.30 -6.44
CA LEU A 86 11.46 -3.58 -6.18
C LEU A 86 11.00 -4.88 -6.84
N ASN A 87 10.27 -5.71 -6.08
CA ASN A 87 9.51 -6.80 -6.68
C ASN A 87 8.31 -6.22 -7.44
N ASP A 88 8.09 -6.66 -8.67
CA ASP A 88 7.02 -6.18 -9.55
C ASP A 88 5.94 -7.26 -9.75
N PRO A 89 4.76 -7.11 -9.10
CA PRO A 89 3.58 -7.94 -9.33
C PRO A 89 2.79 -7.59 -10.58
N ASP A 90 3.40 -6.83 -11.50
CA ASP A 90 2.78 -6.34 -12.72
C ASP A 90 1.80 -5.18 -12.47
N MET A 91 1.22 -4.69 -13.56
CA MET A 91 0.46 -3.45 -13.62
C MET A 91 -0.83 -3.44 -12.76
N LEU A 92 -1.29 -2.24 -12.43
CA LEU A 92 -2.62 -1.99 -11.88
C LEU A 92 -3.67 -2.12 -12.98
N GLU A 93 -4.69 -2.94 -12.73
CA GLU A 93 -5.84 -3.15 -13.62
C GLU A 93 -7.04 -2.24 -13.26
N VAL A 94 -6.85 -1.36 -12.27
CA VAL A 94 -7.83 -0.33 -11.90
C VAL A 94 -8.12 0.56 -13.11
N GLY A 95 -9.39 0.74 -13.44
CA GLY A 95 -9.84 1.50 -14.62
C GLY A 95 -10.16 0.63 -15.84
N ASN A 96 -9.81 -0.66 -15.83
CA ASN A 96 -10.31 -1.60 -16.82
C ASN A 96 -11.76 -2.03 -16.48
N PRO A 97 -12.69 -2.04 -17.45
CA PRO A 97 -14.11 -2.33 -17.20
C PRO A 97 -14.40 -3.67 -16.53
N GLU A 98 -13.53 -4.66 -16.72
CA GLU A 98 -13.63 -6.01 -16.17
C GLU A 98 -13.23 -6.09 -14.69
N VAL A 99 -12.60 -5.04 -14.15
CA VAL A 99 -12.17 -4.94 -12.74
C VAL A 99 -13.06 -3.94 -12.00
N PRO A 100 -14.13 -4.39 -11.32
CA PRO A 100 -15.00 -3.52 -10.55
C PRO A 100 -14.26 -2.90 -9.35
N ALA A 101 -14.84 -1.85 -8.78
CA ALA A 101 -14.24 -1.07 -7.70
C ALA A 101 -13.83 -1.87 -6.46
N THR A 102 -14.53 -2.96 -6.14
CA THR A 102 -14.17 -3.87 -5.03
C THR A 102 -12.81 -4.53 -5.31
N GLN A 103 -12.66 -5.13 -6.48
CA GLN A 103 -11.42 -5.78 -6.92
C GLN A 103 -10.29 -4.77 -7.10
N ALA A 104 -10.59 -3.57 -7.60
CA ALA A 104 -9.63 -2.48 -7.69
C ALA A 104 -9.11 -2.03 -6.31
N ARG A 105 -9.98 -1.91 -5.31
CA ARG A 105 -9.56 -1.64 -3.91
C ARG A 105 -8.72 -2.78 -3.35
N ALA A 106 -9.10 -4.03 -3.62
CA ALA A 106 -8.32 -5.19 -3.21
C ALA A 106 -6.91 -5.17 -3.81
N GLN A 107 -6.78 -4.98 -5.13
CA GLN A 107 -5.50 -4.87 -5.81
C GLN A 107 -4.67 -3.72 -5.24
N MET A 108 -5.22 -2.51 -5.18
CA MET A 108 -4.49 -1.33 -4.72
C MET A 108 -4.02 -1.48 -3.27
N SER A 109 -4.82 -2.11 -2.40
CA SER A 109 -4.45 -2.37 -1.01
C SER A 109 -3.27 -3.34 -0.91
N VAL A 110 -3.32 -4.47 -1.64
CA VAL A 110 -2.25 -5.48 -1.61
C VAL A 110 -0.97 -4.94 -2.26
N TRP A 111 -1.04 -4.30 -3.43
CA TRP A 111 0.14 -3.71 -4.09
C TRP A 111 0.80 -2.64 -3.20
N SER A 112 0.00 -1.88 -2.44
CA SER A 112 0.51 -0.92 -1.47
C SER A 112 1.22 -1.59 -0.28
N VAL A 113 0.65 -2.68 0.26
CA VAL A 113 1.32 -3.49 1.30
C VAL A 113 2.60 -4.13 0.78
N LEU A 114 2.63 -4.55 -0.49
CA LEU A 114 3.80 -5.18 -1.11
C LEU A 114 4.91 -4.19 -1.47
N ALA A 115 4.69 -2.89 -1.31
CA ALA A 115 5.60 -1.84 -1.81
C ALA A 115 5.86 -1.97 -3.32
N ALA A 116 4.85 -2.43 -4.06
CA ALA A 116 4.95 -2.68 -5.49
C ALA A 116 5.01 -1.36 -6.30
N PRO A 117 5.57 -1.38 -7.53
CA PRO A 117 5.34 -0.33 -8.50
C PRO A 117 3.83 -0.11 -8.72
N LEU A 118 3.38 1.14 -8.74
CA LEU A 118 2.00 1.51 -9.07
C LEU A 118 1.92 1.97 -10.54
N LEU A 119 2.06 1.01 -11.46
CA LEU A 119 2.05 1.25 -12.91
C LEU A 119 0.65 1.02 -13.46
N MET A 120 -0.01 2.04 -14.00
CA MET A 120 -1.38 1.92 -14.52
C MET A 120 -1.42 1.18 -15.87
N GLY A 121 -2.23 0.13 -15.98
CA GLY A 121 -2.40 -0.72 -17.17
C GLY A 121 -3.67 -0.47 -18.00
N HIS A 122 -4.31 0.70 -17.88
CA HIS A 122 -5.60 1.00 -18.53
C HIS A 122 -5.54 2.25 -19.43
N ASP A 123 -6.58 2.47 -20.26
CA ASP A 123 -6.74 3.69 -21.07
C ASP A 123 -7.18 4.88 -20.20
N VAL A 124 -6.22 5.67 -19.74
CA VAL A 124 -6.45 6.83 -18.84
C VAL A 124 -7.42 7.88 -19.42
N ARG A 125 -7.65 7.92 -20.73
CA ARG A 125 -8.60 8.84 -21.37
C ARG A 125 -10.06 8.45 -21.12
N LYS A 126 -10.29 7.19 -20.75
CA LYS A 126 -11.59 6.60 -20.48
C LYS A 126 -11.82 6.30 -18.99
N MET A 127 -10.88 6.72 -18.14
CA MET A 127 -10.97 6.49 -16.70
C MET A 127 -12.19 7.19 -16.12
N ASP A 128 -13.00 6.43 -15.38
CA ASP A 128 -14.14 6.97 -14.66
C ASP A 128 -13.73 7.62 -13.32
N ALA A 129 -14.66 8.36 -12.72
CA ALA A 129 -14.41 9.05 -11.46
C ALA A 129 -14.10 8.10 -10.30
N GLN A 130 -14.65 6.88 -10.32
CA GLN A 130 -14.45 5.89 -9.26
C GLN A 130 -13.03 5.31 -9.31
N SER A 131 -12.55 4.96 -10.50
CA SER A 131 -11.19 4.48 -10.74
C SER A 131 -10.17 5.56 -10.44
N LEU A 132 -10.43 6.80 -10.86
CA LEU A 132 -9.59 7.95 -10.49
C LEU A 132 -9.52 8.11 -8.97
N ALA A 133 -10.65 8.06 -8.25
CA ALA A 133 -10.66 8.18 -6.79
C ALA A 133 -9.86 7.08 -6.09
N ILE A 134 -9.87 5.84 -6.62
CA ILE A 134 -9.06 4.73 -6.12
C ILE A 134 -7.57 4.99 -6.38
N LEU A 135 -7.22 5.33 -7.62
CA LEU A 135 -5.84 5.55 -8.06
C LEU A 135 -5.20 6.80 -7.45
N SER A 136 -6.00 7.79 -7.06
CA SER A 136 -5.54 9.05 -6.46
C SER A 136 -5.72 9.12 -4.95
N ASN A 137 -6.03 8.00 -4.27
CA ASN A 137 -6.17 7.98 -2.82
C ASN A 137 -4.81 8.25 -2.15
N ASP A 138 -4.68 9.42 -1.53
CA ASP A 138 -3.44 9.92 -0.94
C ASP A 138 -2.99 9.09 0.28
N GLU A 139 -3.92 8.60 1.09
CA GLU A 139 -3.62 7.76 2.25
C GLU A 139 -3.10 6.37 1.84
N VAL A 140 -3.67 5.77 0.78
CA VAL A 140 -3.23 4.48 0.22
C VAL A 140 -1.88 4.61 -0.49
N ILE A 141 -1.70 5.65 -1.31
CA ILE A 141 -0.41 5.95 -1.96
C ILE A 141 0.68 6.20 -0.91
N ALA A 142 0.36 6.89 0.20
CA ALA A 142 1.32 7.14 1.27
C ALA A 142 1.81 5.83 1.93
N VAL A 143 0.97 4.80 2.02
CA VAL A 143 1.43 3.47 2.46
C VAL A 143 2.38 2.85 1.43
N ASN A 144 2.03 2.89 0.15
CA ASN A 144 2.89 2.36 -0.92
C ASN A 144 4.28 3.04 -0.92
N GLN A 145 4.29 4.37 -0.86
CA GLN A 145 5.47 5.24 -0.95
C GLN A 145 6.21 5.43 0.39
N ASP A 146 5.94 4.60 1.39
CA ASP A 146 6.59 4.70 2.69
C ASP A 146 8.12 4.59 2.60
N LEU A 147 8.82 5.45 3.35
CA LEU A 147 10.27 5.64 3.30
C LEU A 147 11.09 4.41 3.73
N LEU A 148 10.47 3.44 4.41
CA LEU A 148 11.15 2.22 4.78
C LEU A 148 11.47 1.35 3.56
N VAL A 149 10.71 1.51 2.47
CA VAL A 149 10.82 0.72 1.21
C VAL A 149 10.96 -0.78 1.51
N ARG A 150 10.26 -1.25 2.55
CA ARG A 150 10.19 -2.66 2.93
C ARG A 150 8.85 -3.21 2.49
N GLN A 151 8.91 -4.24 1.66
CA GLN A 151 7.75 -5.03 1.28
C GLN A 151 7.11 -5.65 2.53
N GLY A 152 5.78 -5.53 2.63
CA GLY A 152 4.96 -6.24 3.59
C GLY A 152 4.76 -7.71 3.21
N LYS A 153 3.87 -8.39 3.91
CA LYS A 153 3.71 -9.84 3.78
C LYS A 153 2.28 -10.29 4.02
N PHE A 154 1.94 -11.46 3.48
CA PHE A 154 0.76 -12.18 3.93
C PHE A 154 1.01 -12.74 5.32
N VAL A 155 0.03 -12.59 6.21
CA VAL A 155 0.11 -13.07 7.60
C VAL A 155 -0.62 -14.39 7.73
N ARG A 156 -1.92 -14.40 7.47
CA ARG A 156 -2.80 -15.58 7.57
C ARG A 156 -4.18 -15.28 7.01
N PHE A 157 -5.00 -16.32 6.91
CA PHE A 157 -6.44 -16.17 6.81
C PHE A 157 -7.06 -16.01 8.21
N LEU A 158 -8.05 -15.13 8.36
CA LEU A 158 -8.75 -14.94 9.64
C LEU A 158 -9.64 -16.17 9.96
N PRO A 159 -9.73 -16.63 11.23
CA PRO A 159 -10.58 -17.74 11.61
C PRO A 159 -12.05 -17.39 11.41
N SER A 160 -12.84 -18.39 11.05
CA SER A 160 -14.29 -18.26 10.98
C SER A 160 -14.86 -18.17 12.40
N PRO A 161 -15.61 -17.10 12.73
CA PRO A 161 -16.18 -16.91 14.08
C PRO A 161 -17.25 -17.94 14.42
N SER A 162 -17.85 -18.59 13.42
CA SER A 162 -18.87 -19.64 13.59
C SER A 162 -18.30 -21.05 13.61
N SER A 163 -17.00 -21.24 13.35
CA SER A 163 -16.39 -22.56 13.34
C SER A 163 -15.77 -22.88 14.70
N SER A 164 -16.21 -23.98 15.32
CA SER A 164 -15.57 -24.55 16.51
C SER A 164 -14.33 -25.40 16.17
N ALA A 165 -14.13 -25.71 14.89
CA ALA A 165 -13.03 -26.52 14.37
C ALA A 165 -11.82 -25.69 13.88
N GLY A 166 -11.83 -24.36 14.05
CA GLY A 166 -10.73 -23.49 13.64
C GLY A 166 -10.60 -23.34 12.12
N GLU A 167 -11.70 -23.50 11.38
CA GLU A 167 -11.71 -23.30 9.93
C GLU A 167 -11.47 -21.83 9.61
N ALA A 168 -10.64 -21.57 8.60
CA ALA A 168 -10.33 -20.22 8.18
C ALA A 168 -11.43 -19.67 7.24
N THR A 169 -11.69 -18.37 7.34
CA THR A 169 -12.45 -17.63 6.32
C THR A 169 -11.60 -17.45 5.05
N THR A 170 -12.21 -16.88 4.01
CA THR A 170 -11.51 -16.36 2.84
C THR A 170 -10.88 -14.98 3.06
N LEU A 171 -10.90 -14.43 4.28
CA LEU A 171 -10.32 -13.13 4.60
C LEU A 171 -8.80 -13.25 4.79
N ALA A 172 -8.04 -12.87 3.78
CA ALA A 172 -6.59 -12.85 3.77
C ALA A 172 -6.04 -11.55 4.38
N VAL A 173 -5.18 -11.67 5.39
CA VAL A 173 -4.52 -10.53 6.04
C VAL A 173 -3.15 -10.29 5.43
N TRP A 174 -2.92 -9.07 4.97
CA TRP A 174 -1.65 -8.57 4.47
C TRP A 174 -1.18 -7.41 5.35
N ARG A 175 0.08 -7.43 5.79
CA ARG A 175 0.65 -6.46 6.75
C ARG A 175 1.92 -5.83 6.23
N ARG A 176 2.07 -4.52 6.42
CA ARG A 176 3.32 -3.76 6.19
C ARG A 176 3.68 -2.91 7.40
N GLU A 177 4.96 -2.92 7.78
CA GLU A 177 5.54 -1.96 8.72
C GLU A 177 5.94 -0.69 7.99
N LEU A 178 5.62 0.47 8.56
CA LEU A 178 5.94 1.77 7.99
C LEU A 178 7.08 2.44 8.76
N PHE A 179 7.77 3.38 8.12
CA PHE A 179 8.98 4.03 8.65
C PHE A 179 8.77 4.69 10.01
N ASN A 180 7.59 5.27 10.24
CA ASN A 180 7.26 5.97 11.48
C ASN A 180 6.76 5.06 12.61
N GLY A 181 6.82 3.74 12.43
CA GLY A 181 6.33 2.76 13.41
C GLY A 181 4.85 2.40 13.26
N ASP A 182 4.15 2.99 12.29
CA ASP A 182 2.78 2.58 11.97
C ASP A 182 2.76 1.20 11.32
N VAL A 183 1.60 0.55 11.39
CA VAL A 183 1.36 -0.72 10.71
C VAL A 183 0.17 -0.55 9.76
N ALA A 184 0.37 -0.86 8.49
CA ALA A 184 -0.71 -0.92 7.50
C ALA A 184 -1.18 -2.37 7.33
N VAL A 185 -2.50 -2.57 7.33
CA VAL A 185 -3.13 -3.89 7.19
C VAL A 185 -4.27 -3.86 6.19
N ALA A 186 -4.11 -4.64 5.12
CA ALA A 186 -5.18 -4.93 4.19
C ALA A 186 -5.81 -6.28 4.53
N VAL A 187 -7.13 -6.31 4.69
CA VAL A 187 -7.91 -7.54 4.81
C VAL A 187 -8.73 -7.70 3.54
N VAL A 188 -8.36 -8.68 2.73
CA VAL A 188 -8.95 -8.95 1.41
C VAL A 188 -9.88 -10.15 1.51
N ASN A 189 -11.08 -10.06 0.97
CA ASN A 189 -11.96 -11.22 0.84
C ASN A 189 -11.66 -11.96 -0.47
N GLU A 190 -10.99 -13.10 -0.37
CA GLU A 190 -10.68 -13.94 -1.54
C GLU A 190 -11.91 -14.71 -2.09
N GLY A 191 -13.03 -14.69 -1.37
CA GLY A 191 -14.20 -15.52 -1.63
C GLY A 191 -15.35 -14.80 -2.32
N GLU A 192 -16.37 -15.58 -2.69
CA GLU A 192 -17.56 -15.15 -3.43
C GLU A 192 -18.67 -14.58 -2.54
N GLU A 193 -18.55 -14.71 -1.22
CA GLU A 193 -19.58 -14.32 -0.25
C GLU A 193 -19.04 -13.29 0.74
N LYS A 194 -19.90 -12.39 1.22
CA LYS A 194 -19.53 -11.43 2.26
C LYS A 194 -19.07 -12.18 3.51
N GLN A 195 -17.90 -11.84 4.04
CA GLN A 195 -17.34 -12.47 5.23
C GLN A 195 -17.15 -11.46 6.35
N SER A 196 -17.21 -11.94 7.59
CA SER A 196 -16.89 -11.14 8.77
C SER A 196 -16.03 -11.94 9.73
N ALA A 197 -14.97 -11.33 10.24
CA ALA A 197 -14.06 -11.93 11.20
C ALA A 197 -13.43 -10.85 12.08
N GLU A 198 -12.58 -11.26 13.01
CA GLU A 198 -11.90 -10.38 13.94
C GLU A 198 -10.39 -10.38 13.69
N ILE A 199 -9.83 -9.20 13.44
CA ILE A 199 -8.38 -8.96 13.40
C ILE A 199 -7.89 -8.95 14.85
N SER A 200 -6.88 -9.76 15.17
CA SER A 200 -6.21 -9.85 16.46
C SER A 200 -4.98 -8.94 16.51
N TRP A 201 -4.84 -8.14 17.57
CA TRP A 201 -3.74 -7.19 17.69
C TRP A 201 -2.38 -7.91 17.78
N SER A 202 -2.34 -9.03 18.51
CA SER A 202 -1.12 -9.81 18.67
C SER A 202 -0.82 -10.69 17.47
N GLU A 203 -1.82 -11.40 16.94
CA GLU A 203 -1.58 -12.41 15.89
C GLU A 203 -1.46 -11.77 14.50
N ASP A 204 -2.27 -10.76 14.20
CA ASP A 204 -2.29 -10.13 12.87
C ASP A 204 -1.37 -8.92 12.76
N LEU A 205 -1.28 -8.11 13.82
CA LEU A 205 -0.48 -6.88 13.79
C LEU A 205 0.92 -7.09 14.38
N SER A 206 1.14 -8.16 15.15
CA SER A 206 2.34 -8.32 15.99
C SER A 206 2.58 -7.14 16.93
N VAL A 207 1.49 -6.53 17.42
CA VAL A 207 1.52 -5.39 18.35
C VAL A 207 1.07 -5.89 19.72
N ASP A 208 1.72 -5.44 20.80
CA ASP A 208 1.25 -5.71 22.15
C ASP A 208 -0.17 -5.14 22.30
N PRO A 209 -1.19 -5.98 22.64
CA PRO A 209 -2.57 -5.54 22.83
C PRO A 209 -2.75 -4.36 23.82
N LYS A 210 -1.75 -4.09 24.66
CA LYS A 210 -1.73 -2.96 25.61
C LYS A 210 -1.21 -1.66 25.01
N THR A 211 -0.58 -1.71 23.84
CA THR A 211 -0.07 -0.52 23.15
C THR A 211 -1.26 0.28 22.65
N PRO A 212 -1.51 1.49 23.16
CA PRO A 212 -2.55 2.34 22.60
C PRO A 212 -2.20 2.71 21.16
N PHE A 213 -3.20 2.67 20.29
CA PHE A 213 -3.10 3.16 18.93
C PHE A 213 -4.44 3.72 18.46
N ARG A 214 -4.38 4.55 17.43
CA ARG A 214 -5.54 4.99 16.65
C ARG A 214 -5.57 4.21 15.35
N ILE A 215 -6.77 3.94 14.84
CA ILE A 215 -6.95 3.18 13.60
C ILE A 215 -7.60 4.10 12.57
N ARG A 216 -7.01 4.19 11.38
CA ARG A 216 -7.55 4.92 10.24
C ARG A 216 -7.99 3.92 9.17
N ASP A 217 -9.23 4.01 8.73
CA ASP A 217 -9.70 3.38 7.49
C ASP A 217 -9.31 4.26 6.30
N LEU A 218 -8.45 3.72 5.44
CA LEU A 218 -7.87 4.45 4.31
C LEU A 218 -8.81 4.57 3.12
N TRP A 219 -9.79 3.66 2.99
CA TRP A 219 -10.82 3.75 1.95
C TRP A 219 -12.00 4.59 2.41
N GLY A 220 -12.41 4.43 3.67
CA GLY A 220 -13.47 5.22 4.27
C GLY A 220 -13.05 6.66 4.60
N HIS A 221 -11.75 6.93 4.76
CA HIS A 221 -11.21 8.17 5.30
C HIS A 221 -11.81 8.50 6.68
N LEU A 222 -11.90 7.49 7.55
CA LEU A 222 -12.51 7.61 8.87
C LEU A 222 -11.62 7.04 9.96
N TRP A 223 -11.57 7.72 11.11
CA TRP A 223 -10.96 7.14 12.31
C TRP A 223 -11.91 6.12 12.92
N VAL A 224 -11.43 4.89 13.10
CA VAL A 224 -12.21 3.81 13.67
C VAL A 224 -12.09 3.85 15.19
N THR A 225 -13.23 3.91 15.86
CA THR A 225 -13.29 3.75 17.32
C THR A 225 -13.32 2.27 17.64
N ALA A 226 -12.18 1.68 17.97
CA ALA A 226 -12.10 0.32 18.47
C ALA A 226 -12.16 0.30 20.00
N GLY A 227 -12.92 -0.63 20.58
CA GLY A 227 -12.82 -0.91 22.01
C GLY A 227 -11.45 -1.53 22.32
N ALA A 228 -10.95 -1.34 23.54
CA ALA A 228 -9.65 -1.84 24.01
C ALA A 228 -9.54 -3.39 24.12
N ARG A 229 -10.35 -4.15 23.37
CA ARG A 229 -10.53 -5.60 23.52
C ARG A 229 -9.60 -6.43 22.61
N GLY A 230 -8.38 -5.97 22.34
CA GLY A 230 -7.35 -6.79 21.68
C GLY A 230 -7.68 -7.29 20.26
N GLY A 231 -8.80 -6.84 19.67
CA GLY A 231 -9.23 -7.16 18.32
C GLY A 231 -10.10 -6.07 17.67
N LEU A 232 -10.31 -6.18 16.35
CA LEU A 232 -11.23 -5.36 15.57
C LEU A 232 -12.05 -6.25 14.64
N LYS A 233 -13.38 -6.22 14.76
CA LYS A 233 -14.28 -6.90 13.83
C LYS A 233 -14.32 -6.14 12.50
N VAL A 234 -14.14 -6.87 11.42
CA VAL A 234 -14.24 -6.38 10.04
C VAL A 234 -15.28 -7.19 9.28
N SER A 235 -15.95 -6.54 8.34
CA SER A 235 -16.90 -7.15 7.40
C SER A 235 -16.52 -6.70 6.01
N VAL A 236 -16.23 -7.65 5.11
CA VAL A 236 -15.66 -7.37 3.80
C VAL A 236 -16.51 -8.06 2.74
N ASP A 237 -16.97 -7.29 1.75
CA ASP A 237 -17.74 -7.81 0.62
C ASP A 237 -16.87 -8.72 -0.28
N PRO A 238 -17.47 -9.56 -1.13
CA PRO A 238 -16.74 -10.44 -2.04
C PRO A 238 -15.72 -9.66 -2.89
N HIS A 239 -14.51 -10.19 -2.98
CA HIS A 239 -13.40 -9.64 -3.77
C HIS A 239 -13.02 -8.18 -3.43
N ASP A 240 -13.42 -7.69 -2.25
CA ASP A 240 -13.11 -6.35 -1.77
C ASP A 240 -12.02 -6.37 -0.69
N ALA A 241 -11.59 -5.19 -0.26
CA ALA A 241 -10.67 -5.03 0.84
C ALA A 241 -11.06 -3.89 1.79
N VAL A 242 -10.81 -4.14 3.07
CA VAL A 242 -10.66 -3.09 4.08
C VAL A 242 -9.17 -2.81 4.25
N PHE A 243 -8.77 -1.54 4.22
CA PHE A 243 -7.36 -1.15 4.37
C PHE A 243 -7.21 -0.18 5.54
N LEU A 244 -6.49 -0.63 6.57
CA LEU A 244 -6.37 0.06 7.84
C LEU A 244 -4.92 0.49 8.09
N ARG A 245 -4.75 1.66 8.70
CA ARG A 245 -3.48 2.12 9.25
C ARG A 245 -3.59 2.24 10.76
N PHE A 246 -2.73 1.53 11.46
CA PHE A 246 -2.60 1.53 12.91
C PHE A 246 -1.47 2.49 13.28
N VAL A 247 -1.83 3.57 13.99
CA VAL A 247 -0.92 4.64 14.39
C VAL A 247 -0.71 4.54 15.90
N PRO A 248 0.49 4.13 16.38
CA PRO A 248 0.80 4.12 17.80
C PRO A 248 0.51 5.48 18.44
N ASP A 249 -0.21 5.47 19.56
CA ASP A 249 -0.58 6.68 20.29
C ASP A 249 0.08 6.69 21.68
N PRO A 250 1.35 7.11 21.79
CA PRO A 250 2.07 7.09 23.07
C PRO A 250 1.47 8.03 24.13
N LEU A 251 0.52 8.90 23.76
CA LEU A 251 -0.11 9.87 24.65
C LEU A 251 -1.51 9.46 25.11
N ALA A 252 -2.10 8.41 24.52
CA ALA A 252 -3.38 7.92 24.96
C ALA A 252 -3.27 7.31 26.36
N PRO A 253 -4.18 7.66 27.30
CA PRO A 253 -4.17 7.10 28.63
C PRO A 253 -4.34 5.57 28.54
N SER A 254 -3.42 4.82 29.17
CA SER A 254 -3.53 3.37 29.22
C SER A 254 -4.86 2.97 29.84
N ALA A 255 -5.51 1.93 29.30
CA ALA A 255 -6.85 1.47 29.71
C ALA A 255 -6.90 0.92 31.16
N SER A 256 -5.88 1.17 31.99
CA SER A 256 -5.70 0.64 33.33
C SER A 256 -5.57 1.75 34.38
N SER A 257 -6.52 2.68 34.50
CA SER A 257 -6.65 3.47 35.75
C SER A 257 -7.97 4.23 35.95
N VAL A 258 -9.12 3.80 35.44
CA VAL A 258 -10.40 4.32 35.97
C VAL A 258 -10.82 3.51 37.20
N ARG A 259 -10.07 3.66 38.30
CA ARG A 259 -10.60 3.44 39.65
C ARG A 259 -10.86 4.81 40.26
N GLY A 260 -12.03 5.36 39.97
CA GLY A 260 -12.53 6.56 40.62
C GLY A 260 -12.75 6.30 42.11
N HIS A 261 -11.72 6.52 42.92
CA HIS A 261 -11.92 6.96 44.29
C HIS A 261 -12.38 8.40 44.23
N SER A 262 -13.67 8.61 44.46
CA SER A 262 -14.22 9.92 44.77
C SER A 262 -13.58 10.42 46.05
N ARG A 263 -12.70 11.43 45.93
CA ARG A 263 -12.43 12.39 47.00
C ARG A 263 -11.71 13.62 46.46
N GLY A 264 -12.50 14.66 46.28
CA GLY A 264 -12.18 15.99 46.77
C GLY A 264 -11.17 16.82 45.98
N VAL A 265 -11.64 18.03 45.66
CA VAL A 265 -10.89 19.27 45.41
C VAL A 265 -10.65 19.56 43.94
N PHE A 266 -11.62 20.25 43.33
CA PHE A 266 -11.37 21.57 42.73
C PHE A 266 -12.62 22.43 42.88
N SER A 267 -12.43 23.55 43.55
CA SER A 267 -13.38 24.62 43.86
C SER A 267 -13.61 25.54 42.66
N SER A 268 -14.84 26.06 42.56
CA SER A 268 -15.27 27.30 41.87
C SER A 268 -14.93 27.37 40.37
N TRP A 269 -15.88 27.52 39.46
CA TRP A 269 -16.66 28.74 39.20
C TRP A 269 -17.89 28.35 38.35
N ALA A 270 -18.88 29.25 38.32
CA ALA A 270 -20.17 29.22 37.59
C ALA A 270 -21.38 28.68 38.37
N SER A 271 -21.94 29.61 39.16
CA SER A 271 -23.32 29.63 39.63
C SER A 271 -24.30 29.98 38.51
N GLU A 272 -25.52 29.43 38.65
CA GLU A 272 -26.81 29.99 38.22
C GLU A 272 -27.10 30.13 36.73
N LEU A 273 -27.87 29.18 36.20
CA LEU A 273 -29.28 29.43 35.85
C LEU A 273 -30.08 28.12 36.02
N SER A 274 -31.00 28.14 36.97
CA SER A 274 -32.05 27.13 37.18
C SER A 274 -33.26 27.44 36.31
N GLY A 275 -33.93 26.40 35.81
CA GLY A 275 -35.15 26.50 35.02
C GLY A 275 -35.71 25.13 34.62
N GLU A 276 -36.30 24.47 35.60
CA GLU A 276 -37.40 23.48 35.58
C GLU A 276 -37.60 22.52 34.37
N GLY A 277 -37.59 21.22 34.69
CA GLY A 277 -38.75 20.36 34.43
C GLY A 277 -38.65 19.32 33.32
N VAL A 278 -38.08 18.14 33.60
CA VAL A 278 -38.53 16.87 32.96
C VAL A 278 -38.42 15.70 33.95
N SER A 279 -39.53 14.97 34.05
CA SER A 279 -39.79 13.79 34.87
C SER A 279 -38.76 12.66 34.68
N ARG A 280 -38.31 12.07 35.79
CA ARG A 280 -37.56 10.81 35.83
C ARG A 280 -38.54 9.64 35.72
N THR A 281 -38.52 8.92 34.60
CA THR A 281 -39.02 7.55 34.54
C THR A 281 -37.82 6.61 34.45
N VAL A 282 -37.61 5.82 35.50
CA VAL A 282 -36.68 4.69 35.55
C VAL A 282 -37.46 3.44 35.17
N LEU A 283 -37.07 2.77 34.08
CA LEU A 283 -37.43 1.38 33.74
C LEU A 283 -36.27 0.73 32.96
N PRO A 284 -36.18 -0.62 32.93
CA PRO A 284 -34.96 -1.37 33.26
C PRO A 284 -34.06 -1.74 32.07
N SER A 285 -32.88 -2.23 32.43
CA SER A 285 -31.84 -2.80 31.57
C SER A 285 -32.33 -4.03 30.79
N GLU A 286 -32.33 -3.95 29.47
CA GLU A 286 -32.29 -5.11 28.57
C GLU A 286 -31.68 -4.72 27.21
N GLU A 287 -30.77 -5.59 26.74
CA GLU A 287 -30.18 -5.73 25.41
C GLU A 287 -29.91 -4.49 24.54
N ILE A 288 -28.66 -4.02 24.54
CA ILE A 288 -28.09 -3.25 23.42
C ILE A 288 -27.00 -4.11 22.77
N GLY A 289 -27.40 -4.87 21.74
CA GLY A 289 -26.48 -5.36 20.73
C GLY A 289 -25.99 -4.18 19.88
N SER A 290 -24.78 -3.69 20.17
CA SER A 290 -24.18 -2.59 19.41
C SER A 290 -23.75 -3.06 18.02
N ARG A 291 -24.64 -2.86 17.04
CA ARG A 291 -24.29 -2.71 15.62
C ARG A 291 -23.46 -1.42 15.49
N VAL A 292 -22.27 -1.50 14.92
CA VAL A 292 -21.56 -0.32 14.40
C VAL A 292 -21.74 -0.34 12.90
N ASP A 293 -22.65 0.51 12.43
CA ASP A 293 -22.76 0.91 11.03
C ASP A 293 -21.79 2.07 10.82
N LEU A 294 -20.70 1.81 10.10
CA LEU A 294 -19.59 2.75 9.94
C LEU A 294 -19.98 4.02 9.16
N ALA A 295 -21.11 3.99 8.43
CA ALA A 295 -21.66 5.17 7.75
C ALA A 295 -22.29 6.19 8.71
N ALA A 296 -22.66 5.80 9.94
CA ALA A 296 -23.43 6.65 10.87
C ALA A 296 -22.57 7.49 11.84
N LEU A 297 -21.24 7.35 11.83
CA LEU A 297 -20.32 7.98 12.80
C LEU A 297 -19.51 9.16 12.25
N ALA A 298 -19.79 9.61 11.03
CA ALA A 298 -19.13 10.76 10.41
C ALA A 298 -19.62 12.09 11.01
N ALA A 299 -19.05 12.50 12.15
CA ALA A 299 -19.15 13.89 12.59
C ALA A 299 -17.85 14.35 13.28
N ARG A 300 -17.22 15.34 12.64
CA ARG A 300 -16.09 16.21 13.05
C ARG A 300 -14.72 15.75 12.56
N SER A 301 -14.28 16.37 11.45
CA SER A 301 -12.91 16.36 10.97
C SER A 301 -11.99 17.11 11.95
N ASP A 302 -10.82 16.54 12.23
CA ASP A 302 -9.83 17.09 13.16
C ASP A 302 -8.98 18.17 12.45
N PRO A 303 -8.75 19.37 13.01
CA PRO A 303 -7.83 20.37 12.45
C PRO A 303 -6.40 19.86 12.16
N ALA A 304 -5.93 18.83 12.88
CA ALA A 304 -4.65 18.18 12.59
C ALA A 304 -4.68 17.37 11.26
N GLU A 305 -5.85 16.87 10.86
CA GLU A 305 -6.10 16.13 9.61
C GLU A 305 -6.04 17.06 8.40
N ILE A 306 -6.61 18.28 8.51
CA ILE A 306 -6.51 19.32 7.47
C ILE A 306 -5.05 19.68 7.26
N ARG A 307 -4.31 19.90 8.36
CA ARG A 307 -2.91 20.26 8.30
C ARG A 307 -2.03 19.17 7.68
N TRP A 308 -2.24 17.90 8.04
CA TRP A 308 -1.50 16.79 7.44
C TRP A 308 -1.77 16.67 5.93
N ARG A 309 -3.02 16.81 5.49
CA ARG A 309 -3.40 16.81 4.06
C ARG A 309 -2.76 17.95 3.29
N GLU A 310 -2.75 19.15 3.87
CA GLU A 310 -2.14 20.33 3.26
C GLU A 310 -0.61 20.21 3.19
N GLU A 311 0.03 19.72 4.25
CA GLU A 311 1.48 19.49 4.29
C GLU A 311 1.90 18.37 3.32
N GLY A 312 1.14 17.27 3.23
CA GLY A 312 1.37 16.19 2.27
C GLY A 312 1.23 16.65 0.82
N ARG A 313 0.15 17.37 0.51
CA ARG A 313 -0.09 17.97 -0.81
C ARG A 313 0.99 18.99 -1.18
N ALA A 314 1.40 19.84 -0.25
CA ALA A 314 2.45 20.83 -0.46
C ALA A 314 3.81 20.16 -0.72
N ARG A 315 4.15 19.08 -0.01
CA ARG A 315 5.37 18.29 -0.25
C ARG A 315 5.36 17.64 -1.62
N TRP A 316 4.23 17.06 -2.04
CA TRP A 316 4.08 16.46 -3.37
C TRP A 316 4.20 17.50 -4.49
N GLN A 317 3.52 18.64 -4.37
CA GLN A 317 3.62 19.74 -5.34
C GLN A 317 5.02 20.36 -5.41
N ALA A 318 5.73 20.43 -4.27
CA ALA A 318 7.12 20.88 -4.24
C ALA A 318 8.07 19.91 -4.95
N ALA A 319 7.88 18.59 -4.75
CA ALA A 319 8.65 17.57 -5.44
C ALA A 319 8.43 17.61 -6.96
N ALA A 320 7.17 17.74 -7.41
CA ALA A 320 6.83 17.86 -8.83
C ALA A 320 7.50 19.08 -9.49
N LYS A 321 7.45 20.26 -8.84
CA LYS A 321 8.10 21.49 -9.34
C LYS A 321 9.63 21.43 -9.32
N SER A 322 10.21 20.64 -8.42
CA SER A 322 11.67 20.44 -8.36
C SER A 322 12.19 19.52 -9.48
N GLY A 323 11.32 18.65 -10.02
CA GLY A 323 11.59 17.85 -11.21
C GLY A 323 11.60 18.69 -12.50
N GLU A 324 10.68 19.66 -12.62
CA GLU A 324 10.59 20.55 -13.79
C GLU A 324 11.78 21.53 -13.90
N ARG A 325 12.36 21.97 -12.77
CA ARG A 325 13.48 22.93 -12.76
C ARG A 325 14.83 22.39 -13.26
N LYS A 326 14.95 21.10 -13.55
CA LYS A 326 16.18 20.52 -14.12
C LYS A 326 16.17 20.43 -15.65
N GLU A 327 15.06 20.70 -16.34
CA GLU A 327 14.99 20.60 -17.81
C GLU A 327 14.99 21.94 -18.56
N GLU A 328 14.96 23.09 -17.88
CA GLU A 328 15.06 24.41 -18.54
C GLU A 328 16.38 25.12 -18.23
N ARG A 329 17.47 24.69 -18.89
CA ARG A 329 18.62 25.58 -19.16
C ARG A 329 19.59 25.10 -20.25
N GLU A 330 19.13 24.48 -21.32
CA GLU A 330 19.95 24.31 -22.54
C GLU A 330 19.11 24.48 -23.82
N THR A 331 18.87 25.73 -24.19
CA THR A 331 18.61 26.20 -25.57
C THR A 331 19.06 27.67 -25.58
N GLY A 332 19.84 28.24 -26.50
CA GLY A 332 20.47 27.80 -27.74
C GLY A 332 20.83 29.09 -28.48
N ASP A 333 22.11 29.48 -28.48
CA ASP A 333 22.61 30.58 -29.33
C ASP A 333 23.15 29.98 -30.63
N GLU A 334 22.38 30.11 -31.70
CA GLU A 334 22.84 29.90 -33.08
C GLU A 334 23.44 31.21 -33.61
N GLU A 335 24.77 31.27 -33.74
CA GLU A 335 25.41 32.12 -34.74
C GLU A 335 26.48 31.32 -35.49
N GLY A 336 26.28 31.24 -36.81
CA GLY A 336 27.01 30.35 -37.69
C GLY A 336 28.44 30.78 -37.97
N THR A 337 29.24 29.81 -38.42
CA THR A 337 30.39 30.11 -39.28
C THR A 337 30.68 28.94 -40.22
N LYS A 338 30.61 29.24 -41.52
CA LYS A 338 31.04 28.36 -42.62
C LYS A 338 32.54 28.11 -42.53
N ARG A 339 32.99 26.86 -42.72
CA ARG A 339 34.30 26.61 -43.37
C ARG A 339 34.47 25.20 -43.96
N GLU A 340 34.52 25.20 -45.29
CA GLU A 340 35.39 24.45 -46.21
C GLU A 340 35.50 22.91 -46.15
N GLU A 341 35.13 22.32 -47.28
CA GLU A 341 35.42 20.96 -47.75
C GLU A 341 36.90 20.56 -47.65
N ARG A 342 37.15 19.28 -47.35
CA ARG A 342 38.23 18.52 -47.97
C ARG A 342 37.92 17.03 -47.99
N GLU A 343 37.71 16.53 -49.20
CA GLU A 343 37.62 15.12 -49.56
C GLU A 343 38.84 14.31 -49.09
N ARG A 344 38.61 13.09 -48.60
CA ARG A 344 39.55 11.96 -48.77
C ARG A 344 38.86 10.60 -48.62
N LYS A 345 38.54 10.03 -49.78
CA LYS A 345 38.71 8.63 -50.23
C LYS A 345 38.54 7.50 -49.18
N GLU A 346 37.49 6.71 -49.36
CA GLU A 346 37.48 5.28 -49.03
C GLU A 346 38.51 4.51 -49.89
N PRO A 347 38.91 3.30 -49.47
CA PRO A 347 38.24 2.14 -50.04
C PRO A 347 37.86 1.04 -49.03
N SER A 348 36.81 0.33 -49.42
CA SER A 348 36.35 -0.96 -48.93
C SER A 348 37.40 -2.07 -49.05
N VAL A 349 37.27 -3.12 -48.21
CA VAL A 349 37.31 -4.56 -48.54
C VAL A 349 37.17 -5.38 -47.24
N PRO A 350 36.52 -6.58 -47.27
CA PRO A 350 35.92 -7.26 -46.13
C PRO A 350 36.82 -8.38 -45.58
N VAL A 351 36.35 -9.16 -44.58
CA VAL A 351 36.46 -10.64 -44.49
C VAL A 351 35.88 -11.15 -43.15
N VAL A 352 35.45 -12.41 -43.22
CA VAL A 352 34.59 -13.22 -42.37
C VAL A 352 35.42 -14.35 -41.72
N LEU A 353 35.05 -14.74 -40.49
CA LEU A 353 35.16 -16.05 -39.79
C LEU A 353 36.53 -16.72 -39.41
N GLU A 354 36.44 -17.41 -38.26
CA GLU A 354 37.28 -18.50 -37.67
C GLU A 354 38.65 -18.09 -37.08
N MET A 355 39.06 -18.44 -35.85
CA MET A 355 38.73 -19.53 -34.91
C MET A 355 38.52 -19.03 -33.48
#